data_AF-A0A6B8QV12-F1
#
_entry.id   AF-A0A6B8QV12-F1
#
_cell.length_a   1.000
_cell.length_b   1.000
_cell.length_c   1.000
_cell.angle_alpha   90.00
_cell.angle_beta   90.00
_cell.angle_gamma   90.00
#
_symmetry.space_group_name_H-M   'P 1'
#
loop_
_entity.id
_entity.type
_entity.pdbx_description
1 polymer ?
#
loop_
_entity_poly.entity_id
_entity_poly.type
_entity_poly.pdbx_seq_one_letter_code
_entity_poly.pdbx_strand_id
1 'polypeptide(L)'
;MKQTTSGQGPHPDLITGIAIIVVAGFLLLRTPDMPTMSSLLPITMLSTLIGLSVLMILRVFAATRSERFKAPRHQIFENLPRFLGIVVAIGLYVASVSLIGFYTTTAVMVPLVAWSFGYRDIKRLLLADLIFTGGLAIIFALLMGQDLPTEFFIR
;
A
#
# COMPACT_ATOMS: atom_id res chain seq x y z
N MET A 1 22.03 -17.89 -23.90
CA MET A 1 20.59 -18.20 -24.05
C MET A 1 20.17 -19.14 -22.95
N LYS A 2 19.56 -18.64 -21.86
CA LYS A 2 19.02 -19.47 -20.77
C LYS A 2 17.51 -19.44 -20.91
N GLN A 3 16.94 -20.52 -21.43
CA GLN A 3 15.51 -20.75 -21.42
C GLN A 3 15.09 -20.95 -19.95
N THR A 4 14.44 -19.94 -19.37
CA THR A 4 13.74 -20.11 -18.10
C THR A 4 12.33 -20.55 -18.42
N THR A 5 12.08 -21.82 -18.18
CA THR A 5 10.78 -22.49 -18.18
C THR A 5 9.69 -21.57 -17.63
N SER A 6 8.77 -21.21 -18.51
CA SER A 6 7.52 -20.51 -18.24
C SER A 6 6.66 -21.36 -17.32
N GLY A 7 6.92 -21.30 -16.02
CA GLY A 7 5.98 -21.78 -15.01
C GLY A 7 4.69 -21.00 -15.21
N GLN A 8 3.61 -21.68 -15.60
CA GLN A 8 2.25 -21.18 -15.50
C GLN A 8 1.91 -21.01 -14.00
N GLY A 9 2.55 -20.04 -13.34
CA GLY A 9 2.18 -19.64 -12.00
C GLY A 9 0.83 -18.93 -12.01
N PRO A 10 0.07 -18.95 -10.90
CA PRO A 10 -1.17 -18.19 -10.78
C PRO A 10 -0.94 -16.72 -11.15
N HIS A 11 -1.96 -16.08 -11.75
CA HIS A 11 -1.89 -14.67 -12.13
C HIS A 11 -1.44 -13.82 -10.91
N PRO A 12 -0.44 -12.92 -11.04
CA PRO A 12 0.05 -12.10 -9.93
C PRO A 12 -1.06 -11.34 -9.21
N ASP A 13 -2.06 -10.89 -9.96
CA ASP A 13 -3.26 -10.24 -9.46
C ASP A 13 -4.08 -11.16 -8.55
N LEU A 14 -4.16 -12.47 -8.84
CA LEU A 14 -4.89 -13.43 -8.01
C LEU A 14 -4.16 -13.66 -6.67
N ILE A 15 -2.83 -13.78 -6.70
CA ILE A 15 -1.99 -13.90 -5.49
C ILE A 15 -2.13 -12.62 -4.64
N THR A 16 -2.00 -11.46 -5.28
CA THR A 16 -2.09 -10.15 -4.62
C THR A 16 -3.48 -9.94 -4.02
N GLY A 17 -4.53 -10.29 -4.76
CA GLY A 17 -5.91 -10.16 -4.29
C GLY A 17 -6.19 -11.04 -3.08
N ILE A 18 -5.78 -12.31 -3.12
CA ILE A 18 -5.90 -13.22 -1.97
C ILE A 18 -5.13 -12.68 -0.77
N ALA A 19 -3.88 -12.26 -0.96
CA ALA A 19 -3.06 -11.70 0.11
C ALA A 19 -3.73 -10.48 0.76
N ILE A 20 -4.27 -9.55 -0.05
CA ILE A 20 -5.02 -8.39 0.44
C ILE A 20 -6.24 -8.83 1.24
N ILE A 21 -7.04 -9.78 0.75
CA ILE A 21 -8.25 -10.25 1.45
C ILE A 21 -7.90 -10.90 2.79
N VAL A 22 -6.86 -11.74 2.82
CA VAL A 22 -6.41 -12.42 4.05
C VAL A 22 -5.91 -11.42 5.08
N VAL A 23 -5.03 -10.50 4.68
CA VAL A 23 -4.45 -9.49 5.59
C VAL A 23 -5.51 -8.49 6.05
N ALA A 24 -6.32 -7.97 5.14
CA ALA A 24 -7.37 -7.01 5.49
C ALA A 24 -8.46 -7.66 6.34
N GLY A 25 -8.85 -8.91 6.05
CA GLY A 25 -9.78 -9.68 6.88
C GLY A 25 -9.23 -9.91 8.29
N PHE A 26 -7.95 -10.26 8.41
CA PHE A 26 -7.29 -10.40 9.71
C PHE A 26 -7.26 -9.09 10.50
N LEU A 27 -6.95 -7.96 9.85
CA LEU A 27 -6.97 -6.63 10.49
C LEU A 27 -8.38 -6.19 10.89
N LEU A 28 -9.39 -6.52 10.09
CA LEU A 28 -10.79 -6.25 10.44
C LEU A 28 -11.22 -6.97 11.72
N LEU A 29 -10.72 -8.18 11.97
CA LEU A 29 -10.99 -8.90 13.21
C LEU A 29 -10.38 -8.22 14.45
N ARG A 30 -9.39 -7.34 14.27
CA ARG A 30 -8.76 -6.54 15.35
C ARG A 30 -9.39 -5.17 15.55
N THR A 31 -10.26 -4.76 14.64
CA THR A 31 -10.90 -3.45 14.68
C THR A 31 -12.01 -3.30 15.76
N PRO A 32 -12.72 -4.36 16.21
CA PRO A 32 -13.69 -4.27 17.29
C PRO A 32 -13.11 -3.85 18.64
N ASP A 33 -11.80 -4.01 18.84
CA ASP A 33 -11.10 -3.63 20.08
C ASP A 33 -10.93 -2.10 20.21
N MET A 34 -11.31 -1.33 19.19
CA MET A 34 -11.17 0.13 19.13
C MET A 34 -12.49 0.86 19.45
N PRO A 35 -12.45 2.09 19.99
CA PRO A 35 -13.63 2.91 20.23
C PRO A 35 -14.46 3.10 18.94
N THR A 36 -15.79 3.05 19.06
CA THR A 36 -16.74 2.98 17.93
C THR A 36 -16.56 4.11 16.89
N MET A 37 -16.17 5.31 17.32
CA MET A 37 -15.87 6.44 16.44
C MET A 37 -14.56 6.26 15.66
N SER A 38 -13.52 5.70 16.29
CA SER A 38 -12.20 5.47 15.69
C SER A 38 -12.20 4.26 14.76
N SER A 39 -13.09 3.30 14.96
CA SER A 39 -13.22 2.08 14.16
C SER A 39 -13.84 2.30 12.78
N LEU A 40 -14.59 3.39 12.58
CA LEU A 40 -15.27 3.67 11.30
C LEU A 40 -14.27 3.85 10.14
N LEU A 41 -13.16 4.55 10.38
CA LEU A 41 -12.13 4.80 9.36
C LEU A 41 -11.46 3.49 8.92
N PRO A 42 -10.89 2.67 9.82
CA PRO A 42 -10.31 1.39 9.45
C PRO A 42 -11.31 0.42 8.82
N ILE A 43 -12.55 0.34 9.33
CA ILE A 43 -13.59 -0.55 8.78
C ILE A 43 -13.91 -0.17 7.33
N THR A 44 -14.15 1.12 7.05
CA THR A 44 -14.46 1.58 5.69
C THR A 44 -13.30 1.37 4.73
N MET A 45 -12.06 1.66 5.16
CA MET A 45 -10.87 1.42 4.34
C MET A 45 -10.65 -0.06 4.04
N LEU A 46 -10.67 -0.92 5.06
CA LEU A 46 -10.41 -2.35 4.90
C LEU A 46 -11.53 -3.06 4.12
N SER A 47 -12.80 -2.70 4.35
CA SER A 47 -13.92 -3.25 3.58
C SER A 47 -13.87 -2.82 2.12
N THR A 48 -13.56 -1.55 1.83
CA THR A 48 -13.37 -1.07 0.46
C THR A 48 -12.21 -1.79 -0.22
N LEU A 49 -11.09 -1.96 0.48
CA LEU A 49 -9.91 -2.67 -0.03
C LEU A 49 -10.23 -4.14 -0.36
N ILE A 50 -10.98 -4.83 0.50
CA ILE A 50 -11.49 -6.18 0.23
C ILE A 50 -12.39 -6.17 -1.01
N GLY A 51 -13.33 -5.23 -1.11
CA GLY A 51 -14.23 -5.10 -2.27
C GLY A 51 -13.47 -4.89 -3.60
N LEU A 52 -12.49 -3.99 -3.60
CA LEU A 52 -11.62 -3.74 -4.76
C LEU A 52 -10.76 -4.96 -5.10
N SER A 53 -10.29 -5.69 -4.09
CA SER A 53 -9.54 -6.94 -4.28
C SER A 53 -10.39 -8.04 -4.92
N VAL A 54 -11.64 -8.20 -4.47
CA VAL A 54 -12.60 -9.13 -5.10
C VAL A 54 -12.86 -8.72 -6.56
N LEU A 55 -13.05 -7.43 -6.84
CA LEU A 55 -13.21 -6.93 -8.21
C LEU A 55 -11.98 -7.24 -9.06
N MET A 56 -10.77 -7.06 -8.52
CA MET A 56 -9.52 -7.41 -9.19
C MET A 56 -9.46 -8.90 -9.54
N ILE A 57 -9.84 -9.79 -8.62
CA ILE A 57 -9.91 -11.24 -8.86
C ILE A 57 -10.96 -11.56 -9.94
N LEU A 58 -12.16 -11.00 -9.84
CA LEU A 58 -13.24 -11.20 -10.83
C LEU A 58 -12.80 -10.75 -12.23
N ARG A 59 -12.06 -9.66 -12.34
CA ARG A 59 -11.49 -9.18 -13.61
C ARG A 59 -10.53 -10.20 -14.22
N VAL A 60 -9.71 -10.88 -13.42
CA VAL A 60 -8.80 -11.95 -13.90
C VAL A 60 -9.60 -13.13 -14.44
N PHE A 61 -10.66 -13.56 -13.74
CA PHE A 61 -11.53 -14.64 -14.21
C PHE A 61 -12.27 -14.26 -15.50
N ALA A 62 -12.79 -13.03 -15.60
CA ALA A 62 -13.46 -12.53 -16.80
C ALA A 62 -12.49 -12.39 -18.00
N ALA A 63 -11.26 -11.93 -17.76
CA ALA A 63 -10.21 -11.81 -18.77
C ALA A 63 -9.70 -13.17 -19.25
N THR A 64 -9.61 -14.16 -18.38
CA THR A 64 -9.22 -15.54 -18.76
C THR A 64 -10.28 -16.20 -19.66
N ARG A 65 -11.55 -15.81 -19.53
CA ARG A 65 -12.66 -16.27 -20.38
C ARG A 65 -12.72 -15.55 -21.74
N SER A 66 -12.11 -14.38 -21.86
CA SER A 66 -12.10 -13.55 -23.07
C SER A 66 -10.66 -13.42 -23.57
N GLU A 67 -10.27 -14.30 -24.50
CA GLU A 67 -8.96 -14.32 -25.21
C GLU A 67 -8.51 -12.94 -25.75
N ARG A 68 -9.39 -11.93 -25.77
CA ARG A 68 -9.13 -10.55 -26.21
C ARG A 68 -8.43 -9.66 -25.19
N PHE A 69 -8.39 -10.01 -23.91
CA PHE A 69 -7.82 -9.14 -22.88
C PHE A 69 -6.71 -9.86 -22.11
N LYS A 70 -5.58 -10.10 -22.78
CA LYS A 70 -4.32 -10.43 -22.09
C LYS A 70 -3.94 -9.23 -21.24
N ALA A 71 -4.40 -9.21 -19.99
CA ALA A 71 -3.94 -8.24 -19.00
C ALA A 71 -2.41 -8.25 -19.04
N PRO A 72 -1.75 -7.10 -19.21
CA PRO A 72 -0.30 -7.06 -19.28
C PRO A 72 0.23 -7.68 -17.99
N ARG A 73 0.83 -8.86 -18.13
CA ARG A 73 1.37 -9.67 -17.04
C ARG A 73 2.64 -8.97 -16.57
N HIS A 74 2.48 -7.83 -15.91
CA HIS A 74 3.57 -7.13 -15.26
C HIS A 74 4.16 -8.12 -14.27
N GLN A 75 5.39 -8.54 -14.54
CA GLN A 75 6.10 -9.43 -13.65
C GLN A 75 6.53 -8.61 -12.45
N ILE A 76 5.63 -8.40 -11.50
CA ILE A 76 5.90 -7.69 -10.23
C ILE A 76 7.09 -8.36 -9.50
N PHE A 77 7.31 -9.65 -9.75
CA PHE A 77 8.40 -10.47 -9.22
C PHE A 77 9.67 -10.51 -10.08
N GLU A 78 9.76 -9.76 -11.18
CA GLU A 78 10.97 -9.75 -12.03
C GLU A 78 12.20 -9.23 -11.27
N ASN A 79 11.96 -8.37 -10.27
CA ASN A 79 12.98 -7.87 -9.34
C ASN A 79 12.62 -8.16 -7.88
N LEU A 80 12.67 -9.45 -7.50
CA LEU A 80 12.53 -9.91 -6.12
C LEU A 80 13.28 -9.06 -5.06
N PRO A 81 14.54 -8.61 -5.27
CA PRO A 81 15.21 -7.76 -4.28
C PRO A 81 14.57 -6.39 -4.10
N ARG A 82 14.00 -5.79 -5.15
CA ARG A 82 13.28 -4.51 -5.05
C ARG A 82 11.96 -4.67 -4.31
N PHE A 83 11.23 -5.74 -4.61
CA PHE A 83 10.00 -6.07 -3.89
C PHE A 83 10.26 -6.28 -2.39
N LEU A 84 11.28 -7.07 -2.06
CA LEU A 84 11.66 -7.30 -0.66
C LEU A 84 12.10 -6.00 0.03
N GLY A 85 12.84 -5.13 -0.67
CA GLY A 85 13.21 -3.81 -0.17
C GLY A 85 12.00 -2.94 0.17
N ILE A 86 10.95 -2.97 -0.65
CA ILE A 86 9.69 -2.24 -0.38
C ILE A 86 8.97 -2.83 0.83
N VAL A 87 8.86 -4.16 0.92
CA VAL A 87 8.21 -4.82 2.08
C VAL A 87 8.93 -4.46 3.38
N VAL A 88 10.27 -4.48 3.38
CA VAL A 88 11.08 -4.06 4.53
C VAL A 88 10.89 -2.57 4.83
N ALA A 89 10.85 -1.70 3.81
CA ALA A 89 10.61 -0.28 3.99
C ALA A 89 9.23 0.02 4.62
N ILE A 90 8.19 -0.73 4.22
CA ILE A 90 6.85 -0.63 4.82
C ILE A 90 6.89 -1.09 6.28
N GLY A 91 7.55 -2.21 6.58
CA GLY A 91 7.70 -2.68 7.97
C GLY A 91 8.44 -1.69 8.86
N LEU A 92 9.54 -1.11 8.34
CA LEU A 92 10.29 -0.05 9.01
C LEU A 92 9.45 1.21 9.21
N TYR A 93 8.63 1.58 8.24
CA TYR A 93 7.71 2.71 8.36
C TYR A 93 6.73 2.49 9.52
N VAL A 94 6.05 1.33 9.57
CA VAL A 94 5.09 1.02 10.66
C VAL A 94 5.76 1.10 12.04
N ALA A 95 6.97 0.56 12.18
CA ALA A 95 7.72 0.64 13.43
C ALA A 95 8.18 2.07 13.77
N SER A 96 8.53 2.87 12.76
CA SER A 96 9.03 4.24 12.94
C SER A 96 7.92 5.23 13.26
N VAL A 97 6.69 5.02 12.78
CA VAL A 97 5.54 5.91 13.02
C VAL A 97 5.31 6.10 14.52
N SER A 98 5.45 5.04 15.32
CA SER A 98 5.31 5.11 16.77
C SER A 98 6.48 5.77 17.50
N LEU A 99 7.64 5.93 16.83
CA LEU A 99 8.87 6.46 17.42
C LEU A 99 9.10 7.94 17.07
N ILE A 100 8.89 8.31 15.81
CA ILE A 100 9.34 9.60 15.24
C ILE A 100 8.13 10.51 14.90
N GLY A 101 6.95 9.93 14.69
CA GLY A 101 5.74 10.64 14.28
C GLY A 101 5.26 10.25 12.88
N PHE A 102 4.00 10.51 12.57
CA PHE A 102 3.36 10.06 11.32
C PHE A 102 3.81 10.85 10.08
N TYR A 103 3.88 12.18 10.15
CA TYR A 103 4.17 13.01 8.99
C TYR A 103 5.65 12.93 8.60
N THR A 104 6.57 12.96 9.58
CA THR A 104 8.01 12.81 9.31
C THR A 104 8.34 11.45 8.71
N THR A 105 7.76 10.37 9.23
CA THR A 105 8.00 9.02 8.70
C THR A 105 7.40 8.84 7.31
N THR A 106 6.24 9.45 7.04
CA THR A 106 5.62 9.45 5.70
C THR A 106 6.47 10.20 4.68
N ALA A 107 6.94 11.41 5.02
CA ALA A 107 7.79 12.23 4.16
C ALA A 107 9.15 11.58 3.83
N VAL A 108 9.64 10.67 4.67
CA VAL A 108 10.85 9.89 4.38
C VAL A 108 10.53 8.61 3.60
N MET A 109 9.43 7.94 3.93
CA MET A 109 9.01 6.68 3.31
C MET A 109 8.65 6.85 1.84
N VAL A 110 7.89 7.89 1.50
CA VAL A 110 7.41 8.13 0.13
C VAL A 110 8.57 8.27 -0.86
N PRO A 111 9.61 9.10 -0.61
CA PRO A 111 10.78 9.16 -1.47
C PRO A 111 11.57 7.85 -1.53
N LEU A 112 11.73 7.14 -0.41
CA LEU A 112 12.47 5.87 -0.36
C LEU A 112 11.82 4.78 -1.21
N VAL A 113 10.49 4.67 -1.15
CA VAL A 113 9.74 3.71 -1.96
C VAL A 113 9.77 4.11 -3.43
N ALA A 114 9.55 5.39 -3.75
CA ALA A 114 9.62 5.87 -5.13
C ALA A 114 11.02 5.67 -5.76
N TRP A 115 12.09 5.89 -4.99
CA TRP A 115 13.44 5.60 -5.42
C TRP A 115 13.66 4.10 -5.67
N SER A 116 13.09 3.24 -4.81
CA SER A 116 13.13 1.78 -4.98
C SER A 116 12.40 1.31 -6.24
N PHE A 117 11.35 2.01 -6.66
CA PHE A 117 10.69 1.83 -7.95
C PHE A 117 11.50 2.34 -9.15
N GLY A 118 12.60 3.06 -8.91
CA GLY A 118 13.47 3.61 -9.96
C GLY A 118 13.06 5.01 -10.42
N TYR A 119 12.22 5.72 -9.67
CA TYR A 119 11.93 7.12 -9.95
C TYR A 119 13.17 7.97 -9.62
N ARG A 120 13.69 8.68 -10.63
CA ARG A 120 14.96 9.43 -10.51
C ARG A 120 14.81 10.95 -10.51
N ASP A 121 13.60 11.48 -10.73
CA ASP A 121 13.33 12.91 -10.67
C ASP A 121 12.97 13.33 -9.24
N ILE A 122 14.01 13.61 -8.45
CA ILE A 122 13.89 13.96 -7.02
C ILE A 122 13.05 15.23 -6.83
N LYS A 123 13.11 16.18 -7.76
CA LYS A 123 12.39 17.46 -7.64
C LYS A 123 10.89 17.27 -7.73
N ARG A 124 10.44 16.50 -8.72
CA ARG A 124 9.02 16.14 -8.87
C ARG A 124 8.55 15.27 -7.72
N LEU A 125 9.40 14.36 -7.26
CA LEU A 125 9.11 13.48 -6.15
C LEU A 125 8.90 14.25 -4.84
N LEU A 126 9.79 15.17 -4.50
CA LEU A 126 9.66 16.01 -3.31
C LEU A 126 8.43 16.93 -3.38
N LEU A 127 8.11 17.46 -4.57
CA LEU A 127 6.89 18.26 -4.74
C LEU A 127 5.63 17.42 -4.54
N ALA A 128 5.58 16.22 -5.12
CA ALA A 128 4.46 15.31 -4.96
C ALA A 128 4.31 14.85 -3.50
N ASP A 129 5.42 14.54 -2.84
CA ASP A 129 5.46 14.17 -1.42
C ASP A 129 4.98 15.31 -0.52
N LEU A 130 5.42 16.55 -0.78
CA LEU A 130 4.98 17.73 -0.04
C LEU A 130 3.46 17.95 -0.19
N ILE A 131 2.93 17.83 -1.41
CA ILE A 131 1.49 17.97 -1.66
C ILE A 131 0.71 16.83 -0.98
N PHE A 132 1.22 15.60 -1.04
CA PHE A 132 0.59 14.44 -0.45
C PHE A 132 0.57 14.52 1.08
N THR A 133 1.73 14.69 1.71
CA THR A 133 1.87 14.79 3.16
C THR A 133 1.20 16.04 3.71
N GLY A 134 1.28 17.17 3.00
CA GLY A 134 0.54 18.39 3.34
C GLY A 134 -0.98 18.22 3.23
N GLY A 135 -1.47 17.50 2.22
CA GLY A 135 -2.88 17.14 2.09
C GLY A 135 -3.36 16.25 3.23
N LEU A 136 -2.56 15.27 3.64
CA LEU A 136 -2.82 14.46 4.83
C LEU A 136 -2.88 15.33 6.09
N ALA A 137 -1.95 16.27 6.25
CA ALA A 137 -1.97 17.19 7.39
C ALA A 137 -3.25 18.02 7.43
N ILE A 138 -3.69 18.56 6.29
CA ILE A 138 -4.94 19.33 6.21
C ILE A 138 -6.14 18.44 6.56
N ILE A 139 -6.26 17.26 5.96
CA ILE A 139 -7.43 16.39 6.17
C ILE A 139 -7.48 15.93 7.63
N PHE A 140 -6.39 15.40 8.17
CA PHE A 140 -6.40 14.78 9.49
C PHE A 140 -6.35 15.80 10.63
N ALA A 141 -5.46 16.80 10.53
CA ALA A 141 -5.30 17.79 11.60
C ALA A 141 -6.37 18.88 11.57
N LEU A 142 -6.70 19.43 10.40
CA LEU A 142 -7.64 20.57 10.31
C LEU A 142 -9.10 20.13 10.12
N LEU A 143 -9.37 19.15 9.26
CA LEU A 143 -10.75 18.75 8.97
C LEU A 143 -11.29 17.71 9.95
N MET A 144 -10.46 16.72 10.32
CA MET A 144 -10.88 15.62 11.18
C MET A 144 -10.61 15.85 12.67
N GLY A 145 -9.74 16.80 13.01
CA GLY A 145 -9.30 17.02 14.40
C GLY A 145 -8.73 15.77 15.05
N GLN A 146 -8.14 14.87 14.26
CA GLN A 146 -7.53 13.64 14.75
C GLN A 146 -6.04 13.89 15.02
N ASP A 147 -5.64 13.70 16.26
CA ASP A 147 -4.24 13.72 16.67
C ASP A 147 -3.57 12.40 16.23
N LEU A 148 -2.81 12.49 15.15
CA LEU A 148 -1.87 11.43 14.74
C LEU A 148 -0.66 11.41 15.69
N PRO A 149 0.09 10.28 15.76
CA PRO A 149 1.28 10.17 16.58
C PRO A 149 2.15 11.41 16.45
N THR A 150 2.34 12.10 17.58
CA THR A 150 3.00 13.40 17.61
C THR A 150 4.41 13.29 17.06
N GLU A 151 4.77 14.30 16.27
CA GLU A 151 6.12 14.43 15.76
C GLU A 151 7.10 14.50 16.91
N PHE A 152 8.29 13.91 16.74
CA PHE A 152 9.41 14.01 17.69
C PHE A 152 9.71 15.48 18.07
N PHE A 153 9.36 16.44 17.21
CA PHE A 153 9.58 17.87 17.39
C PHE A 153 8.49 18.61 18.19
N ILE A 154 7.33 17.98 18.48
CA ILE A 154 6.24 18.56 19.27
C ILE A 154 5.95 17.64 20.46
N ARG A 155 7.01 17.34 21.23
CA ARG A 155 6.91 16.57 22.48
C ARG A 155 6.90 17.49 23.68
#